data_AF-A0A367PTF7-F1
#
_entry.id   AF-A0A367PTF7-F1
#
_cell.length_a   1.000
_cell.length_b   1.000
_cell.length_c   1.000
_cell.angle_alpha   90.00
_cell.angle_beta   90.00
_cell.angle_gamma   90.00
#
_symmetry.space_group_name_H-M   'P 1'
#
loop_
_entity.id
_entity.type
_entity.pdbx_description
1 polymer ?
#
loop_
_entity_poly.entity_id
_entity_poly.type
_entity_poly.pdbx_seq_one_letter_code
_entity_poly.pdbx_strand_id
1 'polypeptide(L)'
;MKRIFRVTAGYISTKLIVAFMFLVPLPTGKVEAHHGFEGRYDASSPLYLEGTVQETRWEFPHSTILLKISTNVQTPQNLRQLTQLNNSEEIFRNLIVPQNLLGRTQQLELPPVSIMVTPLRRRLRLGDRISVIVYRNCVPPNQLRVQFARLQDGTTVSRPGTVQTEINGCNSRRKK
;
A
#
# COMPACT_ATOMS: atom_id res chain seq x y z
N MET A 1 -20.74 -86.47 -10.69
CA MET A 1 -21.20 -86.46 -9.28
C MET A 1 -19.99 -86.42 -8.35
N LYS A 2 -20.14 -85.75 -7.20
CA LYS A 2 -19.27 -85.64 -6.01
C LYS A 2 -18.21 -84.52 -5.97
N ARG A 3 -18.63 -83.49 -5.23
CA ARG A 3 -17.93 -82.40 -4.54
C ARG A 3 -16.73 -82.94 -3.72
N ILE A 4 -15.77 -82.06 -3.42
CA ILE A 4 -15.37 -81.65 -2.05
C ILE A 4 -14.56 -80.35 -2.18
N PHE A 5 -15.13 -79.24 -1.72
CA PHE A 5 -14.39 -78.01 -1.41
C PHE A 5 -13.91 -78.11 0.04
N ARG A 6 -12.61 -77.90 0.28
CA ARG A 6 -12.04 -77.67 1.61
C ARG A 6 -11.97 -76.16 1.85
N VAL A 7 -12.63 -75.70 2.90
CA VAL A 7 -12.48 -74.34 3.44
C VAL A 7 -11.45 -74.41 4.56
N THR A 8 -10.39 -73.61 4.49
CA THR A 8 -9.49 -73.34 5.62
C THR A 8 -9.55 -71.87 5.97
N ALA A 9 -9.98 -71.61 7.21
CA ALA A 9 -10.08 -70.31 7.82
C ALA A 9 -8.68 -69.65 7.95
N GLY A 10 -8.51 -68.48 7.34
CA GLY A 10 -7.36 -67.61 7.53
C GLY A 10 -7.69 -66.48 8.51
N TYR A 11 -6.94 -66.41 9.59
CA TYR A 11 -7.06 -65.43 10.68
C TYR A 11 -6.93 -63.98 10.17
N ILE A 12 -7.90 -63.12 10.52
CA ILE A 12 -7.84 -61.67 10.31
C ILE A 12 -6.98 -61.08 11.44
N SER A 13 -5.73 -60.74 11.14
CA SER A 13 -4.87 -59.98 12.03
C SER A 13 -5.18 -58.49 11.88
N THR A 14 -6.02 -57.96 12.77
CA THR A 14 -6.36 -56.54 12.82
C THR A 14 -5.16 -55.74 13.34
N LYS A 15 -4.32 -55.24 12.42
CA LYS A 15 -3.29 -54.27 12.78
C LYS A 15 -3.95 -52.91 13.07
N LEU A 16 -3.96 -52.52 14.34
CA LEU A 16 -4.25 -51.14 14.76
C LEU A 16 -3.27 -50.19 14.06
N ILE A 17 -3.78 -49.35 13.17
CA ILE A 17 -3.05 -48.20 12.64
C ILE A 17 -3.29 -47.05 13.62
N VAL A 18 -2.27 -46.72 14.41
CA VAL A 18 -2.23 -45.50 15.23
C VAL A 18 -1.96 -44.34 14.27
N ALA A 19 -2.97 -43.51 14.01
CA ALA A 19 -2.82 -42.28 13.25
C ALA A 19 -2.10 -41.23 14.11
N PHE A 20 -0.81 -40.99 13.84
CA PHE A 20 -0.07 -39.86 14.40
C PHE A 20 -0.52 -38.58 13.69
N MET A 21 -1.42 -37.82 14.33
CA MET A 21 -1.82 -36.50 13.88
C MET A 21 -0.68 -35.52 14.17
N PHE A 22 0.19 -35.29 13.18
CA PHE A 22 1.20 -34.23 13.25
C PHE A 22 0.50 -32.87 13.24
N LEU A 23 0.46 -32.23 14.41
CA LEU A 23 0.03 -30.85 14.57
C LEU A 23 1.10 -29.96 13.93
N VAL A 24 0.93 -29.58 12.65
CA VAL A 24 1.82 -28.63 11.98
C VAL A 24 1.52 -27.24 12.56
N PRO A 25 2.46 -26.58 13.27
CA PRO A 25 2.27 -25.21 13.70
C PRO A 25 2.21 -24.32 12.45
N LEU A 26 1.03 -23.78 12.15
CA LEU A 26 0.88 -22.74 11.15
C LEU A 26 1.75 -21.55 11.57
N PRO A 27 2.63 -21.02 10.71
CA PRO A 27 3.38 -19.82 11.02
C PRO A 27 2.37 -18.70 11.27
N THR A 28 2.23 -18.30 12.52
CA THR A 28 1.57 -17.05 12.90
C THR A 28 2.52 -15.93 12.48
N GLY A 29 2.56 -15.65 11.18
CA GLY A 29 3.13 -14.43 10.68
C GLY A 29 2.49 -13.30 11.47
N LYS A 30 3.29 -12.59 12.27
CA LYS A 30 2.85 -11.37 12.93
C LYS A 30 2.41 -10.45 11.81
N VAL A 31 1.11 -10.41 11.55
CA VAL A 31 0.51 -9.31 10.81
C VAL A 31 0.66 -8.15 11.76
N GLU A 32 1.78 -7.44 11.64
CA GLU A 32 1.99 -6.18 12.33
C GLU A 32 0.91 -5.26 11.79
N ALA A 33 -0.22 -5.24 12.47
CA ALA A 33 -1.23 -4.24 12.25
C ALA A 33 -0.54 -2.92 12.56
N HIS A 34 -0.11 -2.20 11.53
CA HIS A 34 0.40 -0.85 11.64
C HIS A 34 -0.77 0.02 12.09
N HIS A 35 -1.07 0.01 13.38
CA HIS A 35 -2.15 0.79 13.97
C HIS A 35 -1.87 2.25 13.62
N GLY A 36 -2.77 2.86 12.84
CA GLY A 36 -2.57 4.08 12.05
C GLY A 36 -2.27 5.38 12.80
N PHE A 37 -1.85 5.31 14.07
CA PHE A 37 -1.53 6.45 14.92
C PHE A 37 -0.03 6.68 15.13
N GLU A 38 0.85 5.72 14.81
CA GLU A 38 2.30 5.85 15.03
C GLU A 38 3.09 6.37 13.81
N GLY A 39 2.41 6.60 12.69
CA GLY A 39 3.05 7.08 11.46
C GLY A 39 3.52 8.53 11.59
N ARG A 40 4.84 8.75 11.49
CA ARG A 40 5.45 10.09 11.39
C ARG A 40 5.85 10.31 9.93
N TYR A 41 5.22 11.24 9.26
CA TYR A 41 5.41 11.48 7.83
C TYR A 41 6.33 12.67 7.60
N ASP A 42 7.37 12.49 6.79
CA ASP A 42 8.31 13.55 6.47
C ASP A 42 7.69 14.55 5.48
N ALA A 43 7.26 15.69 6.00
CA ALA A 43 6.67 16.77 5.20
C ALA A 43 7.73 17.70 4.60
N SER A 44 8.99 17.64 5.05
CA SER A 44 10.06 18.49 4.51
C SER A 44 10.72 17.91 3.26
N SER A 45 10.49 16.63 2.97
CA SER A 45 10.98 15.94 1.76
C SER A 45 9.84 15.28 0.96
N PRO A 46 8.86 16.06 0.47
CA PRO A 46 7.75 15.52 -0.32
C PRO A 46 8.25 14.88 -1.62
N LEU A 47 7.64 13.76 -2.00
CA LEU A 47 8.01 13.03 -3.21
C LEU A 47 6.96 13.25 -4.30
N TYR A 48 7.40 13.62 -5.49
CA TYR A 48 6.60 13.65 -6.70
C TYR A 48 6.75 12.34 -7.46
N LEU A 49 5.64 11.67 -7.72
CA LEU A 49 5.59 10.45 -8.51
C LEU A 49 4.64 10.65 -9.68
N GLU A 50 4.98 10.06 -10.81
CA GLU A 50 4.08 9.92 -11.94
C GLU A 50 4.15 8.49 -12.45
N GLY A 51 3.02 7.91 -12.81
CA GLY A 51 2.99 6.50 -13.20
C GLY A 51 1.62 6.02 -13.64
N THR A 52 1.55 4.71 -13.87
CA THR A 52 0.35 4.00 -14.32
C THR A 52 -0.26 3.19 -13.18
N VAL A 53 -1.56 3.32 -12.99
CA VAL A 53 -2.30 2.54 -12.00
C VAL A 53 -2.36 1.08 -12.41
N GLN A 54 -1.83 0.20 -11.57
CA GLN A 54 -1.87 -1.25 -11.76
C GLN A 54 -2.97 -1.92 -10.95
N GLU A 55 -3.31 -1.35 -9.78
CA GLU A 55 -4.35 -1.86 -8.90
C GLU A 55 -4.92 -0.74 -8.03
N THR A 56 -6.17 -0.87 -7.61
CA THR A 56 -6.80 -0.03 -6.59
C THR A 56 -7.57 -0.90 -5.61
N ARG A 57 -7.41 -0.65 -4.30
CA ARG A 57 -8.24 -1.27 -3.26
C ARG A 57 -8.99 -0.19 -2.50
N TRP A 58 -10.32 -0.28 -2.53
CA TRP A 58 -11.21 0.69 -1.90
C TRP A 58 -11.79 0.12 -0.62
N GLU A 59 -10.97 0.08 0.42
CA GLU A 59 -11.30 -0.54 1.71
C GLU A 59 -10.98 0.39 2.89
N PHE A 60 -11.48 0.00 4.06
CA PHE A 60 -11.26 0.67 5.34
C PHE A 60 -10.18 -0.09 6.13
N PRO A 61 -9.27 0.57 6.88
CA PRO A 61 -9.23 2.01 7.14
C PRO A 61 -8.62 2.84 6.01
N HIS A 62 -7.74 2.27 5.19
CA HIS A 62 -7.05 3.00 4.14
C HIS A 62 -7.20 2.31 2.80
N SER A 63 -7.75 3.05 1.83
CA SER A 63 -7.71 2.64 0.43
C SER A 63 -6.29 2.77 -0.12
N THR A 64 -5.92 1.91 -1.06
CA THR A 64 -4.57 1.87 -1.63
C THR A 64 -4.59 1.89 -3.16
N ILE A 65 -3.50 2.38 -3.74
CA ILE A 65 -3.23 2.40 -5.18
C ILE A 65 -1.87 1.74 -5.40
N LEU A 66 -1.81 0.74 -6.26
CA LEU A 66 -0.54 0.18 -6.73
C LEU A 66 -0.12 0.92 -8.00
N LEU A 67 0.95 1.72 -7.91
CA LEU A 67 1.41 2.59 -8.99
C LEU A 67 2.71 2.07 -9.58
N LYS A 68 2.74 1.80 -10.89
CA LYS A 68 4.00 1.62 -11.64
C LYS A 68 4.57 2.98 -11.97
N ILE A 69 5.62 3.37 -11.25
CA ILE A 69 6.26 4.67 -11.42
C ILE A 69 7.01 4.70 -12.76
N SER A 70 6.81 5.76 -13.53
CA SER A 70 7.48 5.99 -14.81
C SER A 70 9.00 6.05 -14.63
N THR A 71 9.76 5.67 -15.66
CA THR A 71 11.21 5.87 -15.71
C THR A 71 11.59 7.30 -16.08
N ASN A 72 10.66 8.05 -16.67
CA ASN A 72 10.82 9.46 -17.03
C ASN A 72 9.76 10.28 -16.28
N VAL A 73 10.12 10.76 -15.10
CA VAL A 73 9.27 11.61 -14.25
C VAL A 73 9.92 12.98 -14.16
N GLN A 74 9.16 14.03 -14.47
CA GLN A 74 9.57 15.42 -14.33
C GLN A 74 8.49 16.18 -13.58
N THR A 75 8.89 17.04 -12.66
CA THR A 75 7.95 17.92 -11.96
C THR A 75 7.40 18.97 -12.92
N PRO A 76 6.07 19.14 -13.04
CA PRO A 76 5.49 20.17 -13.90
C PRO A 76 5.94 21.56 -13.46
N GLN A 77 6.35 22.41 -14.41
CA GLN A 77 6.82 23.77 -14.11
C GLN A 77 5.74 24.63 -13.41
N ASN A 78 4.47 24.38 -13.72
CA ASN A 78 3.32 25.07 -13.15
C ASN A 78 2.63 24.28 -12.02
N LEU A 79 3.31 23.32 -11.39
CA LEU A 79 2.70 22.51 -10.33
C LEU A 79 2.11 23.36 -9.20
N ARG A 80 2.69 24.54 -8.94
CA ARG A 80 2.16 25.52 -7.99
C ARG A 80 0.72 25.94 -8.26
N GLN A 81 0.35 26.09 -9.52
CA GLN A 81 -0.99 26.50 -9.93
C GLN A 81 -1.98 25.32 -9.90
N LEU A 82 -1.47 24.09 -9.81
CA LEU A 82 -2.25 22.86 -9.96
C LEU A 82 -2.67 22.24 -8.62
N THR A 83 -2.13 22.71 -7.49
CA THR A 83 -2.47 22.15 -6.17
C THR A 83 -3.02 23.21 -5.24
N GLN A 84 -4.07 22.85 -4.50
CA GLN A 84 -4.54 23.57 -3.33
C GLN A 84 -4.10 22.82 -2.07
N LEU A 85 -2.78 22.73 -1.87
CA LEU A 85 -2.20 22.20 -0.64
C LEU A 85 -2.00 23.33 0.37
N ASN A 86 -2.20 23.04 1.66
CA ASN A 86 -1.75 23.95 2.72
C ASN A 86 -0.22 24.05 2.67
N ASN A 87 0.33 25.24 2.86
CA ASN A 87 1.78 25.51 2.73
C ASN A 87 2.37 25.05 1.38
N SER A 88 1.55 25.13 0.32
CA SER A 88 1.90 24.70 -1.04
C SER A 88 3.28 25.21 -1.48
N GLU A 89 3.60 26.47 -1.19
CA GLU A 89 4.88 27.08 -1.55
C GLU A 89 6.12 26.38 -0.98
N GLU A 90 6.05 25.89 0.26
CA GLU A 90 7.13 25.15 0.91
C GLU A 90 7.24 23.73 0.37
N ILE A 91 6.10 23.05 0.24
CA ILE A 91 6.01 21.71 -0.36
C ILE A 91 6.64 21.71 -1.75
N PHE A 92 6.40 22.75 -2.56
CA PHE A 92 6.95 22.83 -3.90
C PHE A 92 8.44 23.10 -3.96
N ARG A 93 8.99 23.90 -3.03
CA ARG A 93 10.43 24.19 -3.01
C ARG A 93 11.26 22.94 -2.71
N ASN A 94 10.69 21.98 -2.00
CA ASN A 94 11.39 20.78 -1.55
C ASN A 94 10.91 19.50 -2.25
N LEU A 95 10.20 19.62 -3.37
CA LEU A 95 9.64 18.48 -4.08
C LEU A 95 10.73 17.65 -4.78
N ILE A 96 10.76 16.36 -4.49
CA ILE A 96 11.81 15.45 -4.96
C ILE A 96 11.23 14.41 -5.91
N VAL A 97 11.92 14.16 -7.03
CA VAL A 97 11.68 12.96 -7.86
C VAL A 97 12.61 11.83 -7.37
N PRO A 98 12.09 10.78 -6.70
CA PRO A 98 12.92 9.76 -6.08
C PRO A 98 13.48 8.77 -7.11
N GLN A 99 14.73 8.96 -7.50
CA GLN A 99 15.42 8.16 -8.53
C GLN A 99 15.39 6.65 -8.25
N ASN A 100 15.49 6.25 -6.98
CA ASN A 100 15.46 4.85 -6.56
C ASN A 100 14.09 4.16 -6.70
N LEU A 101 13.02 4.92 -6.96
CA LEU A 101 11.67 4.37 -7.19
C LEU A 101 11.27 4.34 -8.67
N LEU A 102 12.02 4.97 -9.56
CA LEU A 102 11.70 5.01 -10.99
C LEU A 102 11.66 3.60 -11.59
N GLY A 103 10.64 3.34 -12.41
CA GLY A 103 10.39 2.01 -12.98
C GLY A 103 9.96 0.95 -11.97
N ARG A 104 9.78 1.27 -10.68
CA ARG A 104 9.28 0.32 -9.67
C ARG A 104 7.79 0.45 -9.47
N THR A 105 7.18 -0.64 -9.03
CA THR A 105 5.81 -0.63 -8.53
C THR A 105 5.83 -0.28 -7.05
N GLN A 106 5.00 0.67 -6.63
CA GLN A 106 4.90 1.10 -5.24
C GLN A 106 3.43 1.16 -4.80
N GLN A 107 3.16 0.73 -3.58
CA GLN A 107 1.86 0.91 -2.95
C GLN A 107 1.77 2.32 -2.36
N LEU A 108 0.72 3.04 -2.74
CA LEU A 108 0.37 4.34 -2.22
C LEU A 108 -0.84 4.17 -1.31
N GLU A 109 -0.79 4.78 -0.14
CA GLU A 109 -1.87 4.77 0.83
C GLU A 109 -2.64 6.10 0.76
N LEU A 110 -3.97 6.02 0.71
CA LEU A 110 -4.83 7.20 0.78
C LEU A 110 -5.14 7.55 2.25
N PRO A 111 -5.10 8.84 2.62
CA PRO A 111 -5.67 9.29 3.88
C PRO A 111 -7.16 8.90 3.93
N PRO A 112 -7.72 8.57 5.10
CA PRO A 112 -9.07 8.05 5.25
C PRO A 112 -10.10 9.19 5.23
N VAL A 113 -10.01 10.06 4.21
CA VAL A 113 -10.81 11.28 4.07
C VAL A 113 -11.60 11.23 2.77
N SER A 114 -12.92 11.37 2.89
CA SER A 114 -13.85 11.20 1.77
C SER A 114 -13.60 12.17 0.61
N ILE A 115 -13.07 13.37 0.89
CA ILE A 115 -12.76 14.38 -0.13
C ILE A 115 -11.67 13.91 -1.11
N MET A 116 -10.79 13.00 -0.69
CA MET A 116 -9.79 12.39 -1.57
C MET A 116 -10.26 11.03 -2.09
N VAL A 117 -10.76 10.16 -1.22
CA VAL A 117 -11.10 8.78 -1.60
C VAL A 117 -12.29 8.73 -2.56
N THR A 118 -13.35 9.50 -2.32
CA THR A 118 -14.57 9.46 -3.15
C THR A 118 -14.33 9.82 -4.62
N PRO A 119 -13.69 10.97 -4.95
CA PRO A 119 -13.43 11.31 -6.35
C PRO A 119 -12.47 10.33 -7.03
N LEU A 120 -11.43 9.87 -6.34
CA LEU A 120 -10.50 8.87 -6.89
C LEU A 120 -11.21 7.55 -7.19
N ARG A 121 -11.99 7.03 -6.23
CA ARG A 121 -12.78 5.79 -6.44
C ARG A 121 -13.73 5.88 -7.64
N ARG A 122 -14.32 7.06 -7.87
CA ARG A 122 -15.26 7.25 -8.99
C ARG A 122 -14.55 7.34 -10.34
N ARG A 123 -13.37 7.95 -10.39
CA ARG A 123 -12.72 8.36 -11.66
C ARG A 123 -11.54 7.48 -12.06
N LEU A 124 -10.75 7.02 -11.10
CA LEU A 124 -9.53 6.26 -11.36
C LEU A 124 -9.85 4.87 -11.92
N ARG A 125 -9.12 4.45 -12.93
CA ARG A 125 -9.19 3.13 -13.56
C ARG A 125 -7.80 2.51 -13.65
N LEU A 126 -7.78 1.18 -13.83
CA LEU A 126 -6.54 0.48 -14.15
C LEU A 126 -6.03 0.96 -15.50
N GLY A 127 -4.72 1.19 -15.61
CA GLY A 127 -4.10 1.74 -16.81
C GLY A 127 -4.06 3.28 -16.86
N ASP A 128 -4.78 3.98 -15.99
CA ASP A 128 -4.74 5.45 -15.94
C ASP A 128 -3.34 5.94 -15.57
N ARG A 129 -2.91 7.02 -16.23
CA ARG A 129 -1.72 7.76 -15.81
C ARG A 129 -2.12 8.83 -14.80
N ILE A 130 -1.44 8.85 -13.66
CA ILE A 130 -1.64 9.87 -12.62
C ILE A 130 -0.31 10.46 -12.19
N SER A 131 -0.38 11.68 -11.65
CA SER A 131 0.71 12.25 -10.86
C SER A 131 0.26 12.49 -9.43
N VAL A 132 1.17 12.27 -8.48
CA VAL A 132 0.88 12.39 -7.05
C VAL A 132 2.02 13.07 -6.32
N ILE A 133 1.66 13.75 -5.22
CA ILE A 133 2.62 14.13 -4.18
C ILE A 133 2.35 13.24 -2.99
N VAL A 134 3.40 12.61 -2.46
CA VAL A 134 3.32 11.72 -1.30
C VAL A 134 4.30 12.14 -0.23
N TYR A 135 3.95 11.87 1.03
CA TYR A 135 4.89 11.91 2.14
C TYR A 135 5.28 10.48 2.52
N ARG A 136 6.54 10.28 2.89
CA ARG A 136 7.05 9.00 3.33
C ARG A 136 6.96 8.89 4.85
N ASN A 137 6.42 7.78 5.34
CA ASN A 137 6.50 7.45 6.77
C ASN A 137 7.96 7.18 7.15
N CYS A 138 8.39 7.71 8.28
CA CYS A 138 9.74 7.58 8.82
C CYS A 138 9.95 6.29 9.62
N VAL A 139 8.88 5.57 9.89
CA VAL A 139 8.91 4.27 10.56
C VAL A 139 8.67 3.18 9.50
N PRO A 140 9.42 2.07 9.54
CA PRO A 140 9.15 0.90 8.71
C PRO A 140 7.66 0.48 8.79
N PRO A 141 7.05 0.09 7.67
CA PRO A 141 7.64 -0.17 6.35
C PRO A 141 7.86 1.06 5.47
N ASN A 142 7.78 2.28 6.00
CA ASN A 142 7.94 3.55 5.28
C ASN A 142 6.86 3.78 4.20
N GLN A 143 5.60 3.59 4.57
CA GLN A 143 4.45 3.78 3.68
C GLN A 143 4.50 5.15 2.97
N LEU A 144 4.07 5.17 1.70
CA LEU A 144 3.93 6.39 0.92
C LEU A 144 2.49 6.85 0.97
N ARG A 145 2.22 7.97 1.65
CA ARG A 145 0.86 8.48 1.84
C ARG A 145 0.57 9.68 0.95
N VAL A 146 -0.51 9.59 0.19
CA VAL A 146 -0.92 10.58 -0.80
C VAL A 146 -1.38 11.88 -0.12
N GLN A 147 -0.83 12.98 -0.60
CA GLN A 147 -1.17 14.35 -0.18
C GLN A 147 -1.94 15.08 -1.29
N PHE A 148 -1.58 14.78 -2.53
CA PHE A 148 -2.19 15.32 -3.74
C PHE A 148 -2.20 14.25 -4.83
N ALA A 149 -3.24 14.25 -5.65
CA ALA A 149 -3.28 13.51 -6.90
C ALA A 149 -3.87 14.36 -8.01
N ARG A 150 -3.30 14.23 -9.21
CA ARG A 150 -3.85 14.74 -10.46
C ARG A 150 -4.09 13.57 -11.41
N LEU A 151 -5.33 13.50 -11.89
CA LEU A 151 -5.78 12.51 -12.87
C LEU A 151 -5.48 12.98 -14.30
N GLN A 152 -5.54 12.03 -15.23
CA GLN A 152 -5.32 12.29 -16.65
C GLN A 152 -6.33 13.28 -17.25
N ASP A 153 -7.57 13.29 -16.75
CA ASP A 153 -8.62 14.24 -17.14
C ASP A 153 -8.39 15.66 -16.59
N GLY A 154 -7.28 15.90 -15.88
CA GLY A 154 -6.95 17.17 -15.26
C GLY A 154 -7.57 17.37 -13.87
N THR A 155 -8.45 16.48 -13.41
CA THR A 155 -9.02 16.54 -12.06
C THR A 155 -7.90 16.49 -11.03
N THR A 156 -7.97 17.39 -10.05
CA THR A 156 -7.05 17.43 -8.93
C THR A 156 -7.79 17.16 -7.63
N VAL A 157 -7.14 16.41 -6.73
CA VAL A 157 -7.62 16.16 -5.38
C VAL A 157 -6.48 16.36 -4.41
N SER A 158 -6.73 17.11 -3.35
CA SER A 158 -5.76 17.34 -2.28
C SER A 158 -6.34 16.89 -0.95
N ARG A 159 -5.45 16.52 -0.05
CA ARG A 159 -5.80 16.19 1.32
C ARG A 159 -6.10 17.49 2.08
N PRO A 160 -7.21 17.58 2.83
CA PRO A 160 -7.51 18.75 3.64
C PRO A 160 -6.73 18.67 4.95
N GLY A 161 -5.99 19.74 5.28
CA GLY A 161 -5.36 19.89 6.59
C GLY A 161 -4.39 18.77 6.99
N THR A 162 -4.12 18.70 8.29
CA THR A 162 -3.17 17.76 8.89
C THR A 162 -3.93 16.69 9.68
N VAL A 163 -4.38 15.64 8.98
CA VAL A 163 -4.99 14.41 9.58
C VAL A 163 -3.98 13.31 9.96
N GLN A 164 -2.68 13.62 10.08
CA GLN A 164 -1.59 12.68 10.40
C GLN A 164 -0.45 13.44 11.08
N THR A 165 0.45 12.75 11.77
CA THR A 165 1.66 13.38 12.32
C THR A 165 2.65 13.68 11.20
N GLU A 166 2.82 14.96 10.89
CA GLU A 166 3.82 15.46 9.95
C GLU A 166 5.02 16.00 10.71
N ILE A 167 6.22 15.64 10.26
CA ILE A 167 7.49 16.05 10.88
C ILE A 167 8.44 16.62 9.82
N ASN A 168 9.42 17.39 10.26
CA ASN A 168 10.49 17.88 9.41
C ASN A 168 11.70 16.93 9.50
N GLY A 169 11.85 16.04 8.52
CA GLY A 169 12.94 15.09 8.46
C GLY A 169 12.70 13.84 9.34
N CYS A 170 12.90 12.66 8.77
CA CYS A 170 12.83 11.40 9.52
C CYS A 170 13.88 11.24 10.63
N ASN A 171 14.95 12.03 10.58
CA ASN A 171 16.01 12.05 11.59
C ASN A 171 15.78 13.10 12.70
N SER A 172 14.66 13.83 12.68
CA SER A 172 14.33 14.78 13.75
C SER A 172 14.04 14.02 15.04
N ARG A 173 15.03 14.02 15.95
CA ARG A 173 14.87 13.58 17.33
C ARG A 173 13.69 14.35 17.94
N ARG A 174 12.81 13.65 18.67
CA ARG A 174 11.75 14.29 19.46
C ARG A 174 12.41 15.38 20.31
N LYS A 175 12.08 16.66 20.09
CA LYS A 175 12.19 17.63 21.17
C LYS A 175 11.08 17.23 22.14
N LYS A 176 11.47 16.61 23.26
CA LYS A 176 10.60 16.39 24.41
C LYS A 176 10.19 17.74 24.99
#